data_AF-A0AAE3G8C5-F1
#
_entry.id   AF-A0AAE3G8C5-F1
#
_cell.length_a   1.000
_cell.length_b   1.000
_cell.length_c   1.000
_cell.angle_alpha   90.00
_cell.angle_beta   90.00
_cell.angle_gamma   90.00
#
_symmetry.space_group_name_H-M   'P 1'
#
loop_
_entity.id
_entity.type
_entity.pdbx_description
1 polymer ?
#
loop_
_entity_poly.entity_id
_entity_poly.type
_entity_poly.pdbx_seq_one_letter_code
_entity_poly.pdbx_strand_id
1 'polypeptide(L)'
;MIVTVTAAPGVARGARRERVPANTVPAGPVPAGTVSAARVGGGTTVARVLAANGISARAVLPVSGAAGRRLAGGLVDGGVEVLALPAWPTDDVGAPGPAPEPRLPGDDLVDAVVRAATGAEWVVLCGDLAAQLPADVVATLVRRISAHGLAVAVAARGPALRHALAERPPLVALDLAELAELVDWPLWTLADVVAAAGRLRDQGTDAVLVSLRGQGAVLVDSAGAWYARSASEPRRPTDRHEDTLLAGFLAVGGSGALALLVGTAWAAAAACLPVGAVPGPRDIHPWLVTVHDVQGRSCLARAQLSGRSG
;
A
#
# COMPACT_ATOMS: atom_id res chain seq x y z
N MET A 1 -4.61 -2.57 -17.19
CA MET A 1 -5.14 -1.42 -16.41
C MET A 1 -5.21 -1.80 -14.94
N ILE A 2 -4.91 -0.87 -14.01
CA ILE A 2 -5.02 -1.09 -12.57
C ILE A 2 -6.10 -0.17 -11.98
N VAL A 3 -6.96 -0.71 -11.12
CA VAL A 3 -8.03 0.04 -10.45
C VAL A 3 -7.67 0.21 -8.99
N THR A 4 -7.78 1.42 -8.45
CA THR A 4 -7.51 1.70 -7.03
C THR A 4 -8.79 2.15 -6.35
N VAL A 5 -9.11 1.59 -5.19
CA VAL A 5 -10.26 1.99 -4.38
C VAL A 5 -9.75 2.74 -3.16
N THR A 6 -10.25 3.95 -2.93
CA THR A 6 -9.91 4.76 -1.77
C THR A 6 -11.16 5.26 -1.10
N ALA A 7 -11.31 4.98 0.20
CA ALA A 7 -12.37 5.56 1.01
C ALA A 7 -12.02 7.01 1.34
N ALA A 8 -10.97 7.24 2.13
CA ALA A 8 -10.53 8.57 2.59
C ALA A 8 -9.48 9.15 1.65
N PRO A 9 -9.86 9.99 0.67
CA PRO A 9 -8.93 10.41 -0.38
C PRO A 9 -8.15 11.68 0.02
N GLY A 10 -8.42 12.23 1.21
CA GLY A 10 -7.80 13.45 1.74
C GLY A 10 -6.33 13.30 2.16
N VAL A 11 -5.80 14.34 2.82
CA VAL A 11 -4.42 14.36 3.36
C VAL A 11 -4.51 14.31 4.88
N ALA A 12 -3.75 13.42 5.53
CA ALA A 12 -3.69 13.35 6.99
C ALA A 12 -3.21 14.69 7.57
N ARG A 13 -4.10 15.47 8.20
CA ARG A 13 -3.71 16.60 9.05
C ARG A 13 -3.78 16.19 10.51
N GLY A 14 -2.61 16.17 11.15
CA GLY A 14 -2.44 16.29 12.60
C GLY A 14 -3.26 15.34 13.47
N ALA A 15 -2.82 14.10 13.63
CA ALA A 15 -3.16 13.32 14.82
C ALA A 15 -1.92 13.23 15.72
N ARG A 16 -1.89 14.09 16.74
CA ARG A 16 -0.94 14.04 17.85
C ARG A 16 -1.39 12.95 18.81
N ARG A 17 -0.91 11.74 18.60
CA ARG A 17 -0.70 10.72 19.64
C ARG A 17 0.75 10.29 19.50
N GLU A 18 1.40 9.89 20.59
CA GLU A 18 2.80 9.43 20.58
C GLU A 18 2.97 8.35 19.51
N ARG A 19 3.46 8.81 18.35
CA ARG A 19 3.63 8.06 17.13
C ARG A 19 5.10 7.70 17.08
N VAL A 20 5.43 6.46 16.75
CA VAL A 20 6.63 6.25 15.94
C VAL A 20 6.42 7.15 14.72
N PRO A 21 7.27 8.17 14.48
CA PRO A 21 7.07 9.06 13.36
C PRO A 21 6.85 8.20 12.11
N ALA A 22 5.92 8.58 11.24
CA ALA A 22 5.65 7.91 9.95
C ALA A 22 6.91 7.81 9.04
N ASN A 23 8.05 8.30 9.54
CA ASN A 23 9.21 8.81 8.86
C ASN A 23 10.54 8.33 9.48
N THR A 24 10.51 7.47 10.49
CA THR A 24 11.74 6.84 11.00
C THR A 24 11.70 5.36 10.66
N VAL A 25 12.73 4.88 9.96
CA VAL A 25 13.13 3.48 10.10
C VAL A 25 13.41 3.32 11.60
N PRO A 26 12.75 2.39 12.31
CA PRO A 26 13.08 2.16 13.71
C PRO A 26 14.59 1.87 13.79
N ALA A 27 15.31 2.64 14.59
CA ALA A 27 16.76 2.51 14.77
C ALA A 27 17.10 1.28 15.63
N GLY A 28 16.43 0.16 15.36
CA GLY A 28 16.31 -0.98 16.25
C GLY A 28 15.14 -1.90 15.87
N PRO A 29 14.80 -2.88 16.72
CA PRO A 29 13.59 -3.70 16.59
C PRO A 29 12.33 -2.91 16.30
N VAL A 30 11.36 -3.59 15.69
CA VAL A 30 9.95 -3.21 15.79
C VAL A 30 9.30 -4.08 16.88
N PRO A 31 9.00 -3.53 18.07
CA PRO A 31 8.28 -4.24 19.12
C PRO A 31 6.87 -4.63 18.67
N ALA A 32 6.35 -5.73 19.22
CA ALA A 32 4.94 -6.04 19.16
C ALA A 32 4.12 -4.87 19.74
N GLY A 33 3.03 -4.49 19.08
CA GLY A 33 2.18 -3.36 19.45
C GLY A 33 2.61 -1.99 18.89
N THR A 34 3.61 -1.92 18.01
CA THR A 34 3.94 -0.69 17.28
C THR A 34 2.84 -0.34 16.29
N VAL A 35 2.18 0.81 16.48
CA VAL A 35 1.06 1.26 15.63
C VAL A 35 1.58 2.08 14.45
N SER A 36 1.25 1.67 13.22
CA SER A 36 1.60 2.43 12.02
C SER A 36 0.73 3.69 11.84
N ALA A 37 1.27 4.69 11.14
CA ALA A 37 0.56 5.90 10.81
C ALA A 37 -0.57 5.63 9.79
N ALA A 38 -1.63 6.46 9.80
CA ALA A 38 -2.74 6.30 8.86
C ALA A 38 -2.32 6.54 7.41
N ARG A 39 -2.70 5.61 6.51
CA ARG A 39 -2.45 5.65 5.05
C ARG A 39 -3.57 6.39 4.33
N VAL A 40 -3.63 7.71 4.52
CA VAL A 40 -4.67 8.56 3.93
C VAL A 40 -4.32 8.86 2.47
N GLY A 41 -5.26 8.63 1.55
CA GLY A 41 -5.02 8.85 0.12
C GLY A 41 -4.08 7.82 -0.54
N GLY A 42 -3.99 6.61 0.00
CA GLY A 42 -3.08 5.58 -0.54
C GLY A 42 -3.41 5.22 -2.00
N GLY A 43 -4.68 4.96 -2.32
CA GLY A 43 -5.05 4.57 -3.68
C GLY A 43 -4.95 5.73 -4.67
N THR A 44 -5.19 6.97 -4.25
CA THR A 44 -4.94 8.15 -5.11
C THR A 44 -3.45 8.33 -5.38
N THR A 45 -2.57 7.99 -4.42
CA THR A 45 -1.13 7.95 -4.64
C THR A 45 -0.73 6.85 -5.63
N VAL A 46 -1.19 5.62 -5.43
CA VAL A 46 -0.94 4.50 -6.35
C VAL A 46 -1.35 4.87 -7.77
N ALA A 47 -2.56 5.37 -7.97
CA ALA A 47 -3.06 5.74 -9.30
C ALA A 47 -2.22 6.85 -9.97
N ARG A 48 -1.82 7.88 -9.22
CA ARG A 48 -0.98 8.97 -9.75
C ARG A 48 0.40 8.49 -10.17
N VAL A 49 1.03 7.62 -9.37
CA VAL A 49 2.36 7.08 -9.68
C VAL A 49 2.29 6.19 -10.92
N LEU A 50 1.26 5.36 -11.05
CA LEU A 50 1.03 4.53 -12.22
C LEU A 50 0.87 5.39 -13.49
N ALA A 51 -0.01 6.39 -13.46
CA ALA A 51 -0.25 7.28 -14.60
C ALA A 51 1.00 8.09 -14.99
N ALA A 52 1.76 8.60 -14.01
CA ALA A 52 3.03 9.31 -14.26
C ALA A 52 4.08 8.44 -14.99
N ASN A 53 3.95 7.12 -14.94
CA ASN A 53 4.85 6.15 -15.57
C ASN A 53 4.19 5.41 -16.75
N GLY A 54 3.08 5.95 -17.29
CA GLY A 54 2.44 5.43 -18.50
C GLY A 54 1.59 4.17 -18.29
N ILE A 55 1.29 3.80 -17.04
CA ILE A 55 0.41 2.67 -16.73
C ILE A 55 -1.02 3.18 -16.56
N SER A 56 -1.95 2.61 -17.33
CA SER A 56 -3.37 2.97 -17.25
C SER A 56 -3.93 2.65 -15.85
N ALA A 57 -4.42 3.70 -15.18
CA ALA A 57 -4.96 3.63 -13.84
C ALA A 57 -6.33 4.31 -13.74
N ARG A 58 -7.23 3.68 -12.98
CA ARG A 58 -8.54 4.23 -12.63
C ARG A 58 -8.70 4.31 -11.12
N ALA A 59 -8.99 5.51 -10.61
CA ALA A 59 -9.26 5.75 -9.20
C ALA A 59 -10.77 5.75 -8.94
N VAL A 60 -11.22 4.80 -8.13
CA VAL A 60 -12.58 4.76 -7.57
C VAL A 60 -12.52 5.42 -6.20
N LEU A 61 -13.11 6.60 -6.10
CA LEU A 61 -13.09 7.38 -4.87
C LEU A 61 -14.39 8.17 -4.71
N PRO A 62 -14.77 8.45 -3.47
CA PRO A 62 -15.86 9.36 -3.18
C PRO A 62 -15.44 10.80 -3.44
N VAL A 63 -16.37 11.57 -4.04
CA VAL A 63 -16.15 12.97 -4.38
C VAL A 63 -17.25 13.83 -3.79
N SER A 64 -16.89 14.66 -2.81
CA SER A 64 -17.77 15.58 -2.11
C SER A 64 -17.13 16.98 -2.00
N GLY A 65 -17.98 18.01 -1.97
CA GLY A 65 -17.54 19.39 -1.74
C GLY A 65 -16.54 19.93 -2.78
N ALA A 66 -15.95 21.09 -2.48
CA ALA A 66 -14.93 21.70 -3.34
C ALA A 66 -13.57 20.99 -3.24
N ALA A 67 -13.24 20.43 -2.08
CA ALA A 67 -11.98 19.72 -1.86
C ALA A 67 -11.92 18.41 -2.65
N GLY A 68 -12.98 17.59 -2.59
CA GLY A 68 -13.06 16.35 -3.37
C GLY A 68 -13.03 16.62 -4.88
N ARG A 69 -13.75 17.66 -5.35
CA ARG A 69 -13.71 18.05 -6.77
C ARG A 69 -12.31 18.50 -7.23
N ARG A 70 -11.58 19.25 -6.40
CA ARG A 70 -10.19 19.63 -6.72
C ARG A 70 -9.26 18.42 -6.79
N LEU A 71 -9.41 17.46 -5.88
CA LEU A 71 -8.63 16.23 -5.90
C LEU A 71 -8.94 15.41 -7.15
N ALA A 72 -10.22 15.21 -7.47
CA ALA A 72 -10.65 14.51 -8.68
C ALA A 72 -10.12 15.20 -9.95
N GLY A 73 -10.21 16.53 -10.03
CA GLY A 73 -9.65 17.31 -11.13
C GLY A 73 -8.14 17.09 -11.27
N GLY A 74 -7.38 17.18 -10.18
CA GLY A 74 -5.93 16.94 -10.23
C GLY A 74 -5.53 15.51 -10.59
N LEU A 75 -6.38 14.51 -10.32
CA LEU A 75 -6.19 13.14 -10.80
C LEU A 75 -6.40 13.06 -12.32
N VAL A 76 -7.48 13.65 -12.83
CA VAL A 76 -7.78 13.70 -14.27
C VAL A 76 -6.69 14.45 -15.03
N ASP A 77 -6.25 15.61 -14.53
CA ASP A 77 -5.14 16.38 -15.12
C ASP A 77 -3.83 15.59 -15.16
N GLY A 78 -3.65 14.67 -14.20
CA GLY A 78 -2.51 13.74 -14.12
C GLY A 78 -2.68 12.47 -14.96
N GLY A 79 -3.72 12.35 -15.77
CA GLY A 79 -3.97 11.19 -16.64
C GLY A 79 -4.59 9.99 -15.94
N VAL A 80 -5.15 10.15 -14.74
CA VAL A 80 -5.87 9.11 -14.01
C VAL A 80 -7.36 9.18 -14.36
N GLU A 81 -7.95 8.05 -14.74
CA GLU A 81 -9.41 7.99 -14.88
C GLU A 81 -10.08 8.00 -13.51
N VAL A 82 -11.09 8.84 -13.30
CA VAL A 82 -11.78 8.95 -12.01
C VAL A 82 -13.20 8.46 -12.11
N LEU A 83 -13.53 7.42 -11.32
CA LEU A 83 -14.91 7.07 -11.02
C LEU A 83 -15.29 7.69 -9.68
N ALA A 84 -16.08 8.76 -9.74
CA ALA A 84 -16.62 9.42 -8.56
C ALA A 84 -17.79 8.63 -8.00
N LEU A 85 -17.68 8.20 -6.74
CA LEU A 85 -18.81 7.66 -6.00
C LEU A 85 -19.58 8.80 -5.31
N PRO A 86 -20.92 8.77 -5.31
CA PRO A 86 -21.71 9.68 -4.49
C PRO A 86 -21.26 9.55 -3.03
N ALA A 87 -21.10 10.67 -2.34
CA ALA A 87 -20.43 10.75 -1.06
C ALA A 87 -20.92 9.69 -0.04
N TRP A 88 -20.07 8.71 0.27
CA TRP A 88 -19.92 8.22 1.64
C TRP A 88 -19.62 9.43 2.57
N PRO A 89 -19.82 9.36 3.88
CA PRO A 89 -19.20 10.33 4.76
C PRO A 89 -17.70 10.28 4.52
N THR A 90 -17.20 11.31 3.84
CA THR A 90 -15.86 11.80 4.15
C THR A 90 -16.06 12.68 5.37
N ASP A 91 -15.21 12.54 6.38
CA ASP A 91 -14.88 13.74 7.14
C ASP A 91 -14.44 14.78 6.11
N ASP A 92 -15.24 15.81 5.92
CA ASP A 92 -14.78 17.03 5.28
C ASP A 92 -13.60 17.47 6.15
N VAL A 93 -12.38 17.25 5.66
CA VAL A 93 -11.17 17.71 6.35
C VAL A 93 -11.23 19.25 6.33
N GLY A 94 -11.93 19.83 7.32
CA GLY A 94 -12.14 21.26 7.47
C GLY A 94 -13.50 21.72 8.02
N ALA A 95 -14.55 20.89 8.14
CA ALA A 95 -15.84 21.34 8.70
C ALA A 95 -16.05 20.79 10.13
N PRO A 96 -16.29 21.64 11.15
CA PRO A 96 -16.74 21.15 12.46
C PRO A 96 -18.18 20.64 12.33
N GLY A 97 -18.37 19.33 12.47
CA GLY A 97 -19.68 18.68 12.46
C GLY A 97 -19.57 17.17 12.62
N PRO A 98 -20.64 16.47 13.06
CA PRO A 98 -20.65 15.02 13.07
C PRO A 98 -20.50 14.47 11.65
N ALA A 99 -19.70 13.41 11.49
CA ALA A 99 -19.58 12.68 10.24
C ALA A 99 -20.98 12.27 9.74
N PRO A 100 -21.32 12.46 8.46
CA PRO A 100 -22.56 11.91 7.93
C PRO A 100 -22.62 10.38 8.13
N GLU A 101 -23.79 9.77 8.11
CA GLU A 101 -23.88 8.31 8.04
C GLU A 101 -23.55 7.82 6.61
N PRO A 102 -23.01 6.59 6.43
CA PRO A 102 -22.80 5.96 5.13
C PRO A 102 -24.05 6.02 4.26
N ARG A 103 -23.98 6.74 3.13
CA ARG A 103 -25.11 6.89 2.19
C ARG A 103 -25.16 5.86 1.06
N LEU A 104 -24.11 5.03 0.92
CA LEU A 104 -24.13 3.91 0.00
C LEU A 104 -24.27 2.62 0.82
N PRO A 105 -25.36 1.84 0.68
CA PRO A 105 -25.39 0.50 1.24
C PRO A 105 -24.23 -0.31 0.64
N GLY A 106 -23.65 -1.21 1.44
CA GLY A 106 -22.41 -1.91 1.09
C GLY A 106 -22.44 -2.60 -0.28
N ASP A 107 -23.61 -3.09 -0.70
CA ASP A 107 -23.80 -3.74 -2.01
C ASP A 107 -23.65 -2.78 -3.20
N ASP A 108 -24.15 -1.54 -3.10
CA ASP A 108 -24.05 -0.54 -4.18
C ASP A 108 -22.61 -0.10 -4.42
N LEU A 109 -21.82 0.02 -3.34
CA LEU A 109 -20.39 0.30 -3.41
C LEU A 109 -19.64 -0.84 -4.08
N VAL A 110 -19.88 -2.07 -3.64
CA VAL A 110 -19.25 -3.27 -4.18
C VAL A 110 -19.55 -3.39 -5.67
N ASP A 111 -20.80 -3.23 -6.08
CA ASP A 111 -21.19 -3.34 -7.48
C ASP A 111 -20.58 -2.23 -8.33
N ALA A 112 -20.48 -1.00 -7.79
CA ALA A 112 -19.78 0.08 -8.48
C ALA A 112 -18.30 -0.23 -8.68
N VAL A 113 -17.62 -0.75 -7.66
CA VAL A 113 -16.21 -1.15 -7.73
C VAL A 113 -16.01 -2.29 -8.73
N VAL A 114 -16.85 -3.33 -8.69
CA VAL A 114 -16.78 -4.47 -9.64
C VAL A 114 -16.98 -4.01 -11.07
N ARG A 115 -17.98 -3.16 -11.34
CA ARG A 115 -18.18 -2.56 -12.67
C ARG A 115 -16.95 -1.75 -13.11
N ALA A 116 -16.39 -0.95 -12.21
CA ALA A 116 -15.19 -0.17 -12.48
C ALA A 116 -13.95 -1.03 -12.76
N ALA A 117 -13.90 -2.23 -12.18
CA ALA A 117 -12.80 -3.17 -12.28
C ALA A 117 -12.88 -4.12 -13.49
N THR A 118 -13.92 -4.03 -14.31
CA THR A 118 -14.05 -4.87 -15.51
C THR A 118 -12.86 -4.64 -16.44
N GLY A 119 -12.12 -5.71 -16.76
CA GLY A 119 -10.91 -5.67 -17.60
C GLY A 119 -9.66 -5.14 -16.88
N ALA A 120 -9.71 -4.92 -15.57
CA ALA A 120 -8.52 -4.61 -14.78
C ALA A 120 -7.68 -5.86 -14.54
N GLU A 121 -6.36 -5.69 -14.52
CA GLU A 121 -5.42 -6.74 -14.12
C GLU A 121 -5.38 -6.86 -12.60
N TRP A 122 -5.47 -5.72 -11.91
CA TRP A 122 -5.43 -5.62 -10.46
C TRP A 122 -6.46 -4.61 -9.95
N VAL A 123 -7.12 -4.96 -8.85
CA VAL A 123 -7.86 -4.02 -8.00
C VAL A 123 -7.11 -3.85 -6.69
N VAL A 124 -6.74 -2.61 -6.37
CA VAL A 124 -6.00 -2.27 -5.17
C VAL A 124 -6.96 -1.65 -4.16
N LEU A 125 -7.17 -2.34 -3.04
CA LEU A 125 -7.95 -1.86 -1.91
C LEU A 125 -7.00 -1.13 -0.96
N CYS A 126 -6.96 0.21 -1.04
CA CYS A 126 -5.99 1.02 -0.31
C CYS A 126 -6.58 1.77 0.88
N GLY A 127 -5.77 1.86 1.91
CA GLY A 127 -5.95 2.79 3.03
C GLY A 127 -6.93 2.28 4.07
N ASP A 128 -7.34 3.21 4.95
CA ASP A 128 -8.32 2.96 6.01
C ASP A 128 -9.75 2.86 5.46
N LEU A 129 -10.00 1.93 4.54
CA LEU A 129 -11.32 1.68 3.99
C LEU A 129 -12.36 1.36 5.08
N ALA A 130 -11.91 0.76 6.17
CA ALA A 130 -12.71 0.45 7.35
C ALA A 130 -12.73 1.54 8.44
N ALA A 131 -12.03 2.68 8.32
CA ALA A 131 -12.08 3.68 9.41
C ALA A 131 -13.49 4.28 9.59
N GLN A 132 -14.30 4.27 8.53
CA GLN A 132 -15.66 4.84 8.53
C GLN A 132 -16.71 3.81 8.05
N LEU A 133 -16.32 2.54 7.94
CA LEU A 133 -17.15 1.43 7.47
C LEU A 133 -16.93 0.21 8.39
N PRO A 134 -17.84 -0.78 8.35
CA PRO A 134 -17.62 -2.05 9.04
C PRO A 134 -16.26 -2.68 8.69
N ALA A 135 -15.59 -3.28 9.68
CA ALA A 135 -14.26 -3.83 9.52
C ALA A 135 -14.17 -4.99 8.50
N ASP A 136 -15.29 -5.60 8.15
CA ASP A 136 -15.45 -6.67 7.16
C ASP A 136 -15.74 -6.15 5.74
N VAL A 137 -15.82 -4.83 5.53
CA VAL A 137 -16.05 -4.26 4.18
C VAL A 137 -14.95 -4.65 3.20
N VAL A 138 -13.69 -4.68 3.66
CA VAL A 138 -12.53 -5.06 2.83
C VAL A 138 -12.65 -6.54 2.45
N ALA A 139 -13.03 -7.40 3.38
CA ALA A 139 -13.27 -8.82 3.14
C ALA A 139 -14.40 -9.02 2.10
N THR A 140 -15.51 -8.30 2.27
CA THR A 140 -16.63 -8.35 1.31
C THR A 140 -16.21 -7.92 -0.09
N LEU A 141 -15.40 -6.87 -0.21
CA LEU A 141 -14.85 -6.43 -1.50
C LEU A 141 -13.90 -7.47 -2.10
N VAL A 142 -12.96 -8.03 -1.31
CA VAL A 142 -12.07 -9.12 -1.77
C VAL A 142 -12.91 -10.26 -2.33
N ARG A 143 -13.85 -10.78 -1.55
CA ARG A 143 -14.72 -11.91 -1.97
C ARG A 143 -15.46 -11.62 -3.27
N ARG A 144 -16.10 -10.44 -3.37
CA ARG A 144 -16.94 -10.08 -4.52
C ARG A 144 -16.13 -9.78 -5.77
N ILE A 145 -14.97 -9.14 -5.65
CA ILE A 145 -14.08 -8.88 -6.77
C ILE A 145 -13.45 -10.18 -7.27
N SER A 146 -12.96 -11.03 -6.37
CA SER A 146 -12.39 -12.34 -6.71
C SER A 146 -13.41 -13.26 -7.39
N ALA A 147 -14.69 -13.20 -7.02
CA ALA A 147 -15.76 -13.94 -7.68
C ALA A 147 -15.94 -13.58 -9.17
N HIS A 148 -15.42 -12.43 -9.61
CA HIS A 148 -15.39 -12.00 -11.01
C HIS A 148 -14.06 -12.33 -11.71
N GLY A 149 -13.18 -13.11 -11.08
CA GLY A 149 -11.89 -13.52 -11.64
C GLY A 149 -10.83 -12.42 -11.67
N LEU A 150 -11.03 -11.34 -10.91
CA LEU A 150 -10.12 -10.19 -10.84
C LEU A 150 -9.14 -10.36 -9.67
N ALA A 151 -7.86 -10.03 -9.89
CA ALA A 151 -6.85 -10.09 -8.84
C ALA A 151 -6.97 -8.90 -7.89
N VAL A 152 -6.87 -9.16 -6.58
CA VAL A 152 -7.01 -8.14 -5.53
C VAL A 152 -5.70 -7.98 -4.76
N ALA A 153 -5.22 -6.74 -4.68
CA ALA A 153 -4.14 -6.34 -3.79
C ALA A 153 -4.72 -5.57 -2.61
N VAL A 154 -4.46 -6.05 -1.38
CA VAL A 154 -4.93 -5.42 -0.15
C VAL A 154 -3.79 -4.64 0.51
N ALA A 155 -3.96 -3.34 0.63
CA ALA A 155 -3.07 -2.43 1.34
C ALA A 155 -3.86 -1.72 2.45
N ALA A 156 -4.24 -2.49 3.47
CA ALA A 156 -5.03 -2.09 4.62
C ALA A 156 -4.33 -2.51 5.93
N ARG A 157 -4.88 -2.13 7.09
CA ARG A 157 -4.28 -2.38 8.40
C ARG A 157 -5.28 -2.87 9.44
N GLY A 158 -4.76 -3.35 10.57
CA GLY A 158 -5.55 -3.71 11.75
C GLY A 158 -6.65 -4.75 11.45
N PRO A 159 -7.85 -4.60 12.04
CA PRO A 159 -8.95 -5.54 11.86
C PRO A 159 -9.36 -5.73 10.40
N ALA A 160 -9.29 -4.69 9.57
CA ALA A 160 -9.66 -4.77 8.16
C ALA A 160 -8.76 -5.75 7.37
N LEU A 161 -7.46 -5.71 7.65
CA LEU A 161 -6.50 -6.65 7.07
C LEU A 161 -6.75 -8.08 7.56
N ARG A 162 -7.04 -8.26 8.86
CA ARG A 162 -7.37 -9.58 9.43
C ARG A 162 -8.60 -10.20 8.76
N HIS A 163 -9.67 -9.43 8.57
CA HIS A 163 -10.86 -9.92 7.87
C HIS A 163 -10.57 -10.21 6.39
N ALA A 164 -9.78 -9.35 5.72
CA ALA A 164 -9.43 -9.55 4.32
C ALA A 164 -8.69 -10.87 4.09
N LEU A 165 -7.74 -11.24 4.97
CA LEU A 165 -7.00 -12.50 4.87
C LEU A 165 -7.90 -13.74 4.87
N ALA A 166 -9.03 -13.70 5.57
CA ALA A 166 -9.99 -14.81 5.58
C ALA A 166 -10.60 -15.07 4.18
N GLU A 167 -10.61 -14.06 3.31
CA GLU A 167 -11.14 -14.12 1.94
C GLU A 167 -10.04 -14.37 0.89
N ARG A 168 -8.83 -14.70 1.33
CA ARG A 168 -7.71 -15.16 0.48
C ARG A 168 -7.34 -14.21 -0.68
N PRO A 169 -7.01 -12.93 -0.41
CA PRO A 169 -6.54 -12.03 -1.45
C PRO A 169 -5.25 -12.57 -2.10
N PRO A 170 -5.07 -12.40 -3.42
CA PRO A 170 -3.82 -12.81 -4.08
C PRO A 170 -2.56 -12.09 -3.54
N LEU A 171 -2.69 -10.82 -3.14
CA LEU A 171 -1.59 -10.02 -2.64
C LEU A 171 -1.99 -9.22 -1.40
N VAL A 172 -1.16 -9.29 -0.37
CA VAL A 172 -1.17 -8.34 0.75
C VAL A 172 0.09 -7.50 0.69
N ALA A 173 -0.05 -6.17 0.78
CA ALA A 173 1.05 -5.23 0.84
C ALA A 173 0.97 -4.38 2.11
N LEU A 174 2.02 -4.43 2.93
CA LEU A 174 2.06 -3.81 4.25
C LEU A 174 3.46 -3.33 4.62
N ASP A 175 3.55 -2.51 5.66
CA ASP A 175 4.83 -2.11 6.25
C ASP A 175 5.28 -3.04 7.39
N LEU A 176 6.52 -2.85 7.85
CA LEU A 176 7.10 -3.64 8.93
C LEU A 176 6.33 -3.55 10.26
N ALA A 177 5.76 -2.41 10.59
CA ALA A 177 4.98 -2.20 11.82
C ALA A 177 3.60 -2.88 11.73
N GLU A 178 2.92 -2.73 10.60
CA GLU A 178 1.67 -3.42 10.28
C GLU A 178 1.87 -4.95 10.32
N LEU A 179 2.98 -5.45 9.80
CA LEU A 179 3.33 -6.86 9.88
C LEU A 179 3.49 -7.30 11.34
N ALA A 180 4.33 -6.61 12.12
CA ALA A 180 4.57 -6.94 13.53
C ALA A 180 3.29 -6.90 14.39
N GLU A 181 2.40 -5.94 14.14
CA GLU A 181 1.08 -5.85 14.77
C GLU A 181 0.19 -7.06 14.43
N LEU A 182 0.24 -7.51 13.17
CA LEU A 182 -0.61 -8.60 12.71
C LEU A 182 -0.19 -9.95 13.29
N VAL A 183 1.12 -10.22 13.31
CA VAL A 183 1.69 -11.48 13.83
C VAL A 183 1.87 -11.50 15.35
N ASP A 184 1.71 -10.35 16.01
CA ASP A 184 1.76 -10.18 17.47
C ASP A 184 3.08 -10.66 18.11
N TRP A 185 4.21 -10.43 17.42
CA TRP A 185 5.55 -10.67 17.96
C TRP A 185 6.59 -9.71 17.35
N PRO A 186 7.71 -9.43 18.04
CA PRO A 186 8.68 -8.45 17.58
C PRO A 186 9.54 -8.96 16.41
N LEU A 187 9.83 -8.08 15.45
CA LEU A 187 10.64 -8.38 14.27
C LEU A 187 11.99 -7.66 14.35
N TRP A 188 13.10 -8.42 14.31
CA TRP A 188 14.45 -7.91 14.55
C TRP A 188 15.37 -8.03 13.34
N THR A 189 15.15 -9.08 12.55
CA THR A 189 15.99 -9.50 11.45
C THR A 189 15.19 -9.65 10.17
N LEU A 190 15.88 -9.63 9.03
CA LEU A 190 15.28 -9.96 7.75
C LEU A 190 14.67 -11.37 7.74
N ALA A 191 15.26 -12.31 8.49
CA ALA A 191 14.73 -13.65 8.66
C ALA A 191 13.37 -13.65 9.38
N ASP A 192 13.19 -12.81 10.42
CA ASP A 192 11.91 -12.67 11.12
C ASP A 192 10.83 -12.11 10.19
N VAL A 193 11.19 -11.14 9.35
CA VAL A 193 10.27 -10.57 8.34
C VAL A 193 9.83 -11.62 7.34
N VAL A 194 10.76 -12.40 6.79
CA VAL A 194 10.46 -13.48 5.85
C VAL A 194 9.59 -14.56 6.50
N ALA A 195 9.90 -14.95 7.74
CA ALA A 195 9.10 -15.93 8.49
C ALA A 195 7.69 -15.41 8.79
N ALA A 196 7.55 -14.15 9.20
CA ALA A 196 6.26 -13.51 9.44
C ALA A 196 5.44 -13.42 8.15
N ALA A 197 6.04 -12.96 7.05
CA ALA A 197 5.38 -12.92 5.73
C ALA A 197 4.97 -14.32 5.25
N GLY A 198 5.79 -15.35 5.46
CA GLY A 198 5.43 -16.75 5.20
C GLY A 198 4.21 -17.19 6.00
N ARG A 199 4.14 -16.86 7.29
CA ARG A 199 2.97 -17.16 8.13
C ARG A 199 1.68 -16.48 7.64
N LEU A 200 1.76 -15.24 7.13
CA LEU A 200 0.59 -14.58 6.53
C LEU A 200 0.10 -15.35 5.30
N ARG A 201 1.01 -15.86 4.46
CA ARG A 201 0.64 -16.65 3.29
C ARG A 201 -0.13 -17.92 3.69
N ASP A 202 0.38 -18.62 4.69
CA ASP A 202 -0.28 -19.81 5.25
C ASP A 202 -1.68 -19.50 5.82
N GLN A 203 -1.92 -18.26 6.25
CA GLN A 203 -3.21 -17.79 6.76
C GLN A 203 -4.22 -17.43 5.66
N GLY A 204 -3.78 -17.23 4.42
CA GLY A 204 -4.67 -16.96 3.29
C GLY A 204 -4.23 -15.79 2.41
N THR A 205 -3.01 -15.81 1.88
CA THR A 205 -2.65 -14.91 0.76
C THR A 205 -1.58 -15.58 -0.10
N ASP A 206 -1.63 -15.38 -1.42
CA ASP A 206 -0.67 -16.03 -2.31
C ASP A 206 0.71 -15.38 -2.25
N ALA A 207 0.74 -14.05 -2.06
CA ALA A 207 1.94 -13.24 -1.92
C ALA A 207 1.83 -12.21 -0.79
N VAL A 208 2.98 -11.86 -0.20
CA VAL A 208 3.13 -10.79 0.80
C VAL A 208 4.29 -9.90 0.40
N LEU A 209 4.00 -8.61 0.19
CA LEU A 209 4.96 -7.56 -0.11
C LEU A 209 5.13 -6.67 1.12
N VAL A 210 6.33 -6.69 1.72
CA VAL A 210 6.64 -5.92 2.94
C VAL A 210 7.57 -4.77 2.61
N SER A 211 7.11 -3.55 2.86
CA SER A 211 7.96 -2.36 2.82
C SER A 211 8.84 -2.29 4.07
N LEU A 212 10.15 -2.20 3.87
CA LEU A 212 11.14 -1.85 4.90
C LEU A 212 11.59 -0.39 4.77
N ARG A 213 10.85 0.42 4.00
CA ARG A 213 11.11 1.84 3.72
C ARG A 213 12.54 2.05 3.21
N GLY A 214 13.31 2.91 3.88
CA GLY A 214 14.70 3.18 3.49
C GLY A 214 15.61 1.95 3.48
N GLN A 215 15.21 0.84 4.10
CA GLN A 215 15.94 -0.44 4.05
C GLN A 215 15.54 -1.32 2.87
N GLY A 216 14.60 -0.91 2.01
CA GLY A 216 14.16 -1.68 0.84
C GLY A 216 12.83 -2.41 1.05
N ALA A 217 12.67 -3.58 0.45
CA ALA A 217 11.43 -4.36 0.50
C ALA A 217 11.68 -5.87 0.46
N VAL A 218 10.74 -6.63 1.01
CA VAL A 218 10.71 -8.09 0.97
C VAL A 218 9.47 -8.55 0.21
N LEU A 219 9.65 -9.55 -0.65
CA LEU A 219 8.56 -10.30 -1.25
C LEU A 219 8.64 -11.75 -0.80
N VAL A 220 7.51 -12.32 -0.40
CA VAL A 220 7.34 -13.77 -0.26
C VAL A 220 6.15 -14.18 -1.12
N ASP A 221 6.35 -15.05 -2.10
CA ASP A 221 5.31 -15.59 -2.98
C ASP A 221 5.57 -17.07 -3.30
N SER A 222 4.81 -17.67 -4.23
CA SER A 222 4.93 -19.08 -4.59
C SER A 222 6.24 -19.42 -5.29
N ALA A 223 6.90 -18.44 -5.93
CA ALA A 223 8.15 -18.63 -6.62
C ALA A 223 9.36 -18.45 -5.68
N GLY A 224 9.20 -17.78 -4.53
CA GLY A 224 10.21 -17.77 -3.50
C GLY A 224 10.12 -16.62 -2.52
N ALA A 225 11.28 -16.26 -1.97
CA ALA A 225 11.41 -15.11 -1.09
C ALA A 225 12.61 -14.28 -1.53
N TRP A 226 12.42 -12.97 -1.65
CA TRP A 226 13.47 -12.04 -2.06
C TRP A 226 13.50 -10.81 -1.18
N TYR A 227 14.69 -10.22 -1.10
CA TYR A 227 14.93 -8.93 -0.49
C TYR A 227 15.57 -8.00 -1.52
N ALA A 228 15.00 -6.81 -1.68
CA ALA A 228 15.52 -5.79 -2.57
C ALA A 228 15.88 -4.53 -1.80
N ARG A 229 16.96 -3.86 -2.20
CA ARG A 229 17.41 -2.60 -1.61
C ARG A 229 17.97 -1.69 -2.68
N SER A 230 17.67 -0.38 -2.54
CA SER A 230 18.31 0.66 -3.36
C SER A 230 19.58 1.19 -2.69
N ALA A 231 20.60 1.49 -3.50
CA ALA A 231 21.79 2.22 -3.08
C ALA A 231 21.56 3.74 -2.93
N SER A 232 20.39 4.25 -3.33
CA SER A 232 20.05 5.66 -3.19
C SER A 232 19.84 6.03 -1.71
N GLU A 233 20.47 7.10 -1.27
CA GLU A 233 20.18 7.69 0.05
C GLU A 233 18.87 8.51 -0.02
N PRO A 234 17.87 8.20 0.82
CA PRO A 234 16.62 8.95 0.83
C PRO A 234 16.91 10.38 1.30
N ARG A 235 16.57 11.37 0.47
CA ARG A 235 16.79 12.79 0.80
C ARG A 235 15.87 13.27 1.91
N ARG A 236 14.67 12.68 1.99
CA ARG A 236 13.68 13.00 3.01
C ARG A 236 12.85 11.77 3.35
N PRO A 237 12.31 11.71 4.57
CA PRO A 237 11.28 10.74 4.89
C PRO A 237 10.04 10.95 4.00
N THR A 238 9.42 9.86 3.55
CA THR A 238 8.19 9.88 2.73
C THR A 238 7.15 8.93 3.33
N ASP A 239 5.91 9.38 3.40
CA ASP A 239 4.74 8.62 3.86
C ASP A 239 4.16 7.71 2.77
N ARG A 240 4.71 7.79 1.54
CA ARG A 240 4.17 7.13 0.34
C ARG A 240 5.03 5.98 -0.17
N HIS A 241 6.04 5.58 0.58
CA HIS A 241 6.99 4.55 0.15
C HIS A 241 6.25 3.25 -0.20
N GLU A 242 5.33 2.82 0.66
CA GLU A 242 4.57 1.58 0.50
C GLU A 242 3.61 1.62 -0.69
N ASP A 243 2.94 2.74 -0.92
CA ASP A 243 2.02 2.93 -2.06
C ASP A 243 2.79 2.95 -3.39
N THR A 244 3.95 3.62 -3.41
CA THR A 244 4.81 3.71 -4.60
C THR A 244 5.48 2.38 -4.89
N LEU A 245 5.90 1.65 -3.85
CA LEU A 245 6.40 0.27 -3.92
C LEU A 245 5.34 -0.63 -4.58
N LEU A 246 4.10 -0.59 -4.07
CA LEU A 246 3.00 -1.38 -4.58
C LEU A 246 2.68 -1.01 -6.04
N ALA A 247 2.64 0.28 -6.37
CA ALA A 247 2.41 0.75 -7.74
C ALA A 247 3.45 0.18 -8.72
N GLY A 248 4.75 0.29 -8.41
CA GLY A 248 5.81 -0.23 -9.28
C GLY A 248 5.83 -1.76 -9.34
N PHE A 249 5.50 -2.42 -8.24
CA PHE A 249 5.37 -3.88 -8.19
C PHE A 249 4.26 -4.39 -9.13
N LEU A 250 3.08 -3.77 -9.08
CA LEU A 250 1.94 -4.14 -9.91
C LEU A 250 2.11 -3.73 -11.37
N ALA A 251 2.85 -2.66 -11.65
CA ALA A 251 3.11 -2.16 -13.02
C ALA A 251 3.77 -3.20 -13.93
N VAL A 252 4.44 -4.21 -13.37
CA VAL A 252 5.12 -5.28 -14.11
C VAL A 252 4.61 -6.68 -13.71
N GLY A 253 3.34 -6.78 -13.31
CA GLY A 253 2.63 -8.05 -13.13
C GLY A 253 2.48 -8.53 -11.69
N GLY A 254 3.14 -7.91 -10.72
CA GLY A 254 2.88 -8.17 -9.30
C GLY A 254 3.37 -9.53 -8.77
N SER A 255 4.43 -10.11 -9.33
CA SER A 255 5.06 -11.32 -8.80
C SER A 255 6.55 -11.41 -9.13
N GLY A 256 7.29 -12.09 -8.27
CA GLY A 256 8.70 -12.43 -8.48
C GLY A 256 9.69 -11.28 -8.30
N ALA A 257 10.97 -11.64 -8.45
CA ALA A 257 12.11 -10.74 -8.22
C ALA A 257 12.11 -9.48 -9.09
N LEU A 258 11.63 -9.57 -10.34
CA LEU A 258 11.56 -8.42 -11.24
C LEU A 258 10.56 -7.38 -10.75
N ALA A 259 9.37 -7.81 -10.33
CA ALA A 259 8.38 -6.90 -9.77
C ALA A 259 8.89 -6.25 -8.47
N LEU A 260 9.57 -7.02 -7.61
CA LEU A 260 10.18 -6.48 -6.41
C LEU A 260 11.27 -5.44 -6.72
N LEU A 261 12.09 -5.67 -7.76
CA LEU A 261 13.10 -4.72 -8.22
C LEU A 261 12.46 -3.40 -8.64
N VAL A 262 11.47 -3.48 -9.54
CA VAL A 262 10.79 -2.30 -10.10
C VAL A 262 10.07 -1.52 -9.00
N GLY A 263 9.31 -2.22 -8.14
CA GLY A 263 8.65 -1.60 -6.99
C GLY A 263 9.64 -0.87 -6.08
N THR A 264 10.75 -1.52 -5.71
CA THR A 264 11.80 -0.91 -4.88
C THR A 264 12.41 0.32 -5.54
N ALA A 265 12.64 0.29 -6.86
CA ALA A 265 13.18 1.42 -7.61
C ALA A 265 12.24 2.63 -7.59
N TRP A 266 10.93 2.39 -7.76
CA TRP A 266 9.93 3.44 -7.72
C TRP A 266 9.82 4.05 -6.32
N ALA A 267 9.78 3.20 -5.29
CA ALA A 267 9.72 3.64 -3.89
C ALA A 267 10.96 4.43 -3.45
N ALA A 268 12.14 4.03 -3.92
CA ALA A 268 13.39 4.75 -3.71
C ALA A 268 13.38 6.13 -4.40
N ALA A 269 12.89 6.22 -5.64
CA ALA A 269 12.74 7.48 -6.34
C ALA A 269 11.81 8.45 -5.59
N ALA A 270 10.66 7.96 -5.11
CA ALA A 270 9.73 8.77 -4.32
C ALA A 270 10.36 9.32 -3.03
N ALA A 271 11.26 8.57 -2.39
CA ALA A 271 11.97 9.03 -1.19
C ALA A 271 13.01 10.14 -1.46
N CYS A 272 13.37 10.36 -2.74
CA CYS A 272 14.28 11.42 -3.16
C CYS A 272 13.55 12.70 -3.59
N LEU A 273 12.22 12.69 -3.68
CA LEU A 273 11.42 13.79 -4.18
C LEU A 273 10.78 14.65 -3.07
N PRO A 274 10.37 15.89 -3.38
CA PRO A 274 9.59 16.70 -2.46
C PRO A 274 8.28 16.03 -2.02
N VAL A 275 7.83 16.33 -0.80
CA VAL A 275 6.54 15.85 -0.29
C VAL A 275 5.42 16.21 -1.26
N GLY A 276 4.59 15.23 -1.62
CA GLY A 276 3.46 15.42 -2.53
C GLY A 276 3.76 15.13 -4.01
N ALA A 277 5.04 15.13 -4.40
CA ALA A 277 5.48 14.76 -5.73
C ALA A 277 5.34 13.25 -5.98
N VAL A 278 5.27 12.86 -7.25
CA VAL A 278 5.24 11.46 -7.70
C VAL A 278 6.41 11.23 -8.65
N PRO A 279 7.15 10.12 -8.54
CA PRO A 279 8.27 9.85 -9.44
C PRO A 279 7.78 9.55 -10.85
N GLY A 280 8.42 10.16 -11.83
CA GLY A 280 8.28 9.81 -13.24
C GLY A 280 9.48 8.98 -13.75
N PRO A 281 9.49 8.61 -15.04
CA PRO A 281 10.51 7.73 -15.61
C PRO A 281 11.95 8.24 -15.46
N ARG A 282 12.14 9.56 -15.35
CA ARG A 282 13.46 10.19 -15.18
C ARG A 282 14.00 10.10 -13.75
N ASP A 283 13.12 9.95 -12.77
CA ASP A 283 13.49 9.87 -11.36
C ASP A 283 13.82 8.42 -10.93
N ILE A 284 13.37 7.45 -11.73
CA ILE A 284 13.46 6.02 -11.41
C ILE A 284 14.76 5.46 -11.98
N HIS A 285 15.55 4.87 -11.10
CA HIS A 285 16.87 4.34 -11.42
C HIS A 285 16.99 2.87 -11.00
N PRO A 286 16.46 1.91 -11.80
CA PRO A 286 16.42 0.50 -11.43
C PRO A 286 17.81 -0.13 -11.24
N TRP A 287 18.84 0.41 -11.91
CA TRP A 287 20.23 -0.04 -11.76
C TRP A 287 20.84 0.25 -10.39
N LEU A 288 20.19 1.07 -9.56
CA LEU A 288 20.58 1.28 -8.17
C LEU A 288 20.00 0.22 -7.22
N VAL A 289 19.13 -0.66 -7.71
CA VAL A 289 18.47 -1.69 -6.90
C VAL A 289 19.18 -3.03 -7.06
N THR A 290 19.55 -3.63 -5.93
CA THR A 290 20.00 -5.03 -5.86
C THR A 290 18.89 -5.90 -5.30
N VAL A 291 18.74 -7.11 -5.85
CA VAL A 291 17.79 -8.12 -5.36
C VAL A 291 18.56 -9.37 -4.95
N HIS A 292 18.23 -9.89 -3.78
CA HIS A 292 18.83 -11.07 -3.20
C HIS A 292 17.74 -12.12 -2.98
N ASP A 293 17.98 -13.34 -3.46
CA ASP A 293 17.21 -14.51 -3.04
C ASP A 293 17.55 -14.83 -1.58
N VAL A 294 16.51 -14.93 -0.75
CA VAL A 294 16.66 -15.20 0.69
C VAL A 294 16.39 -16.66 1.06
N GLN A 295 16.11 -17.54 0.09
CA GLN A 295 16.01 -18.99 0.34
C GLN A 295 17.38 -19.66 0.62
N GLY A 296 18.50 -18.96 0.41
CA GLY A 296 19.86 -19.43 0.68
C GLY A 296 20.42 -19.09 2.08
N ARG A 297 20.71 -20.13 2.87
CA ARG A 297 21.28 -20.08 4.23
C ARG A 297 22.70 -19.50 4.27
N SER A 298 22.85 -18.17 4.24
CA SER A 298 24.06 -17.44 4.69
C SER A 298 23.88 -15.92 4.73
N CYS A 299 22.95 -15.37 3.95
CA CYS A 299 22.77 -13.91 3.80
C CYS A 299 21.91 -13.29 4.91
N LEU A 300 21.01 -14.08 5.50
CA LEU A 300 19.93 -13.60 6.38
C LEU A 300 20.34 -13.32 7.83
N ALA A 301 21.34 -14.03 8.36
CA ALA A 301 21.66 -14.01 9.80
C ALA A 301 22.47 -12.77 10.25
N ARG A 302 22.95 -11.93 9.32
CA ARG A 302 23.83 -10.78 9.63
C ARG A 302 23.26 -9.42 9.23
N ALA A 303 22.15 -9.37 8.49
CA ALA A 303 21.49 -8.12 8.14
C ALA A 303 20.57 -7.70 9.30
N GLN A 304 21.11 -6.96 10.27
CA GLN A 304 20.29 -6.24 11.22
C GLN A 304 19.52 -5.15 10.47
N LEU A 305 18.27 -4.88 10.89
CA LEU A 305 17.46 -3.78 10.36
C LEU A 305 18.06 -2.38 10.67
N SER A 306 19.23 -2.31 11.30
CA SER A 306 19.93 -1.09 11.65
C SER A 306 20.74 -0.54 10.47
N GLY A 307 20.33 0.63 9.98
CA GLY A 307 21.19 1.46 9.13
C GLY A 307 22.40 1.92 9.94
N ARG A 308 23.58 1.36 9.66
CA ARG A 308 24.85 1.93 10.13
C ARG A 308 25.27 3.04 9.19
N SER A 309 25.01 4.28 9.61
CA SER A 309 25.88 5.41 9.33
C SER A 309 27.16 5.24 10.17
N GLY A 310 28.26 4.97 9.48
CA GLY A 310 29.61 5.31 9.94
C GLY A 310 30.02 6.62 9.30
#